data_AF-A0A7W2THE0-F1
#
_entry.id   AF-A0A7W2THE0-F1
#
_cell.length_a   1.000
_cell.length_b   1.000
_cell.length_c   1.000
_cell.angle_alpha   90.00
_cell.angle_beta   90.00
_cell.angle_gamma   90.00
#
_symmetry.space_group_name_H-M   'P 1'
#
loop_
_entity.id
_entity.type
_entity.pdbx_description
1 polymer ?
#
loop_
_entity_poly.entity_id
_entity_poly.type
_entity_poly.pdbx_seq_one_letter_code
_entity_poly.pdbx_strand_id
1 'polypeptide(L)'
;MNIKLFGATREVTGSCYLVQGNNKNILIECGMFQGSHHHEKHNHDLFPFDVSELDAVVITHAHLDHSGRLPMLIDSGYIHEKEAMDILDKELKHLHQPNVTQASYK
;
A
#
# COMPACT_ATOMS: atom_id res chain seq x y z
N MET A 1 2.89 21.43 6.49
CA MET A 1 2.95 20.07 5.93
C MET A 1 3.82 19.22 6.85
N ASN A 2 3.35 18.05 7.26
CA ASN A 2 4.03 17.10 8.14
C ASN A 2 3.97 15.71 7.48
N ILE A 3 5.04 14.92 7.60
CA ILE A 3 5.11 13.57 7.04
C ILE A 3 5.56 12.63 8.16
N LYS A 4 4.80 11.56 8.39
CA LYS A 4 5.13 10.49 9.33
C LYS A 4 5.45 9.22 8.55
N LEU A 5 6.54 8.56 8.92
CA LEU A 5 7.04 7.35 8.27
C LEU A 5 6.74 6.16 9.16
N PHE A 6 5.99 5.18 8.66
CA PHE A 6 5.53 4.01 9.42
C PHE A 6 6.08 2.67 8.89
N GLY A 7 6.84 2.69 7.80
CA GLY A 7 7.60 1.56 7.30
C GLY A 7 8.54 2.00 6.18
N ALA A 8 9.23 1.04 5.56
CA ALA A 8 10.29 1.30 4.57
C ALA A 8 11.32 2.36 5.04
N THR A 9 11.54 2.46 6.35
CA THR A 9 12.46 3.41 6.98
C THR A 9 13.65 2.65 7.52
N ARG A 10 14.77 2.68 6.77
CA ARG A 10 15.95 1.82 6.97
C ARG A 10 15.67 0.33 6.68
N GLU A 11 14.64 0.06 5.89
CA GLU A 11 14.25 -1.24 5.36
C GLU A 11 13.61 -1.05 3.97
N VAL A 12 13.32 -2.15 3.26
CA VAL A 12 12.77 -2.12 1.88
C VAL A 12 11.36 -2.71 1.78
N THR A 13 10.65 -2.80 2.90
CA THR A 13 9.34 -3.45 2.96
C THR A 13 8.38 -2.68 3.87
N GLY A 14 7.08 -2.94 3.75
CA GLY A 14 6.06 -2.30 4.57
C GLY A 14 5.88 -0.81 4.31
N SER A 15 6.04 -0.35 3.06
CA SER A 15 5.92 1.08 2.72
C SER A 15 4.59 1.65 3.24
N CYS A 16 4.65 2.71 4.05
CA CYS A 16 3.49 3.32 4.68
C CYS A 16 3.87 4.72 5.19
N TYR A 17 3.28 5.76 4.60
CA TYR A 17 3.63 7.15 4.90
C TYR A 17 2.37 8.01 5.04
N LEU A 18 2.20 8.70 6.16
CA LEU A 18 1.09 9.62 6.36
C LEU A 18 1.54 11.06 6.10
N VAL A 19 0.94 11.69 5.10
CA VAL A 19 1.17 13.08 4.74
C VAL A 19 0.01 13.93 5.26
N GLN A 20 0.31 14.90 6.11
CA GLN A 20 -0.68 15.79 6.74
C GLN A 20 -0.43 17.24 6.33
N GLY A 21 -1.45 17.90 5.78
CA GLY A 21 -1.36 19.29 5.36
C GLY A 21 -2.67 19.79 4.75
N ASN A 22 -2.91 21.11 4.80
CA ASN A 22 -4.12 21.74 4.26
C ASN A 22 -5.43 21.08 4.75
N ASN A 23 -5.49 20.70 6.03
CA ASN A 23 -6.60 19.96 6.64
C ASN A 23 -6.92 18.63 5.92
N LYS A 24 -5.89 17.99 5.35
CA LYS A 24 -5.96 16.67 4.72
C LYS A 24 -4.96 15.71 5.33
N ASN A 25 -5.38 14.46 5.46
CA ASN A 25 -4.61 13.31 5.90
C ASN A 25 -4.57 12.30 4.75
N ILE A 26 -3.45 12.20 4.05
CA ILE A 26 -3.29 11.31 2.90
C ILE A 26 -2.31 10.22 3.26
N LEU A 27 -2.72 8.96 3.11
CA LEU A 27 -1.83 7.82 3.25
C LEU A 27 -1.20 7.52 1.87
N ILE A 28 0.13 7.47 1.82
CA ILE A 28 0.90 7.02 0.65
C ILE A 28 1.41 5.63 0.98
N GLU A 29 1.00 4.64 0.18
CA GLU A 29 1.22 3.21 0.38
C GLU A 29 0.52 2.61 1.61
N CYS A 30 0.22 1.32 1.51
CA CYS A 30 -0.25 0.49 2.61
C CYS A 30 0.37 -0.92 2.44
N GLY A 31 1.69 -0.97 2.53
CA GLY A 31 2.50 -2.13 2.21
C GLY A 31 2.59 -3.16 3.31
N MET A 32 2.73 -4.43 2.93
CA MET A 32 3.06 -5.52 3.86
C MET A 32 4.56 -5.59 4.13
N PHE A 33 4.94 -5.95 5.35
CA PHE A 33 6.30 -6.28 5.74
C PHE A 33 6.66 -7.70 5.31
N GLN A 34 7.80 -7.89 4.64
CA GLN A 34 8.23 -9.15 4.03
C GLN A 34 9.68 -9.52 4.41
N GLY A 35 10.02 -10.79 4.18
CA GLY A 35 11.40 -11.28 4.18
C GLY A 35 11.75 -12.06 5.44
N SER A 36 11.99 -11.37 6.56
CA SER A 36 12.30 -12.05 7.83
C SER A 36 11.03 -12.29 8.65
N HIS A 37 11.03 -13.35 9.45
CA HIS A 37 9.96 -13.58 10.43
C HIS A 37 9.80 -12.42 11.43
N HIS A 38 10.85 -11.63 11.66
CA HIS A 38 10.75 -10.43 12.48
C HIS A 38 9.93 -9.35 11.77
N HIS A 39 10.20 -9.10 10.48
CA HIS A 39 9.45 -8.13 9.70
C HIS A 39 7.98 -8.55 9.53
N GLU A 40 7.73 -9.81 9.17
CA GLU A 40 6.37 -10.28 8.86
C GLU A 40 5.41 -10.20 10.04
N LYS A 41 5.91 -10.21 11.29
CA LYS A 41 5.07 -9.99 12.48
C LYS A 41 4.38 -8.63 12.48
N HIS A 42 5.01 -7.61 11.89
CA HIS A 42 4.45 -6.25 11.81
C HIS A 42 3.22 -6.15 10.89
N ASN A 43 2.94 -7.18 10.08
CA ASN A 43 1.70 -7.23 9.28
C ASN A 43 0.42 -7.28 10.13
N HIS A 44 0.54 -7.69 11.39
CA HIS A 44 -0.59 -7.76 12.32
C HIS A 44 -0.68 -6.56 13.27
N ASP A 45 0.30 -5.65 13.24
CA ASP A 45 0.29 -4.48 14.10
C ASP A 45 -0.84 -3.53 13.69
N LEU A 46 -1.54 -2.95 14.66
CA LEU A 46 -2.53 -1.91 14.39
C LEU A 46 -1.87 -0.68 13.77
N PHE A 47 -2.63 0.06 12.95
CA PHE A 47 -2.13 1.33 12.41
C PHE A 47 -1.91 2.34 13.54
N PRO A 48 -0.74 3.02 13.59
CA PRO A 48 -0.42 4.01 14.64
C PRO A 48 -1.06 5.39 14.37
N PHE A 49 -2.17 5.40 13.64
CA PHE A 49 -2.95 6.59 13.26
C PHE A 49 -4.43 6.21 13.16
N ASP A 50 -5.30 7.21 13.27
CA ASP A 50 -6.73 7.00 13.11
C ASP A 50 -7.06 6.82 11.62
N VAL A 51 -7.47 5.60 11.27
CA VAL A 51 -7.82 5.22 9.90
C VAL A 51 -9.06 5.97 9.40
N SER A 52 -9.98 6.33 10.31
CA SER A 52 -11.21 7.05 9.97
C SER A 52 -10.97 8.53 9.60
N GLU A 53 -9.80 9.08 9.96
CA GLU A 53 -9.42 10.45 9.62
C GLU A 53 -8.68 10.56 8.29
N LEU A 54 -8.40 9.46 7.59
CA LEU A 54 -7.74 9.49 6.28
C LEU A 54 -8.70 10.06 5.23
N ASP A 55 -8.29 11.06 4.47
CA ASP A 55 -9.07 11.58 3.34
C ASP A 55 -8.87 10.78 2.05
N ALA A 56 -7.70 10.16 1.89
CA ALA A 56 -7.33 9.40 0.70
C ALA A 56 -6.19 8.41 0.98
N VAL A 57 -6.12 7.39 0.14
CA VAL A 57 -4.98 6.45 0.07
C VAL A 57 -4.46 6.44 -1.36
N VAL A 58 -3.16 6.63 -1.53
CA VAL A 58 -2.48 6.61 -2.82
C VAL A 58 -1.52 5.44 -2.85
N ILE A 59 -1.67 4.57 -3.86
CA ILE A 59 -0.78 3.44 -4.10
C ILE A 59 0.03 3.73 -5.35
N THR A 60 1.36 3.77 -5.22
CA THR A 60 2.22 4.09 -6.37
C THR A 60 2.33 2.95 -7.36
N HIS A 61 2.27 1.69 -6.90
CA HIS A 61 2.31 0.50 -7.77
C HIS A 61 1.83 -0.76 -7.05
N ALA A 62 1.68 -1.86 -7.80
CA ALA A 62 0.97 -3.07 -7.38
C ALA A 62 1.72 -4.00 -6.42
N HIS A 63 2.98 -3.73 -6.07
CA HIS A 63 3.73 -4.68 -5.27
C HIS A 63 3.16 -4.81 -3.85
N LEU A 64 3.34 -5.97 -3.24
CA LEU A 64 2.72 -6.27 -1.95
C LEU A 64 3.33 -5.47 -0.80
N ASP A 65 4.62 -5.15 -0.87
CA ASP A 65 5.30 -4.24 0.05
C ASP A 65 4.85 -2.77 -0.08
N HIS A 66 3.90 -2.50 -0.97
CA HIS A 66 3.27 -1.21 -1.24
C HIS A 66 1.73 -1.23 -1.07
N SER A 67 1.08 -2.37 -1.30
CA SER A 67 -0.38 -2.51 -1.31
C SER A 67 -0.93 -3.61 -0.38
N GLY A 68 -0.07 -4.47 0.16
CA GLY A 68 -0.47 -5.74 0.77
C GLY A 68 -1.26 -5.65 2.08
N ARG A 69 -1.27 -4.49 2.76
CA ARG A 69 -2.06 -4.24 3.99
C ARG A 69 -3.35 -3.47 3.74
N LEU A 70 -3.71 -3.17 2.48
CA LEU A 70 -4.99 -2.54 2.14
C LEU A 70 -6.22 -3.28 2.71
N PRO A 71 -6.32 -4.62 2.67
CA PRO A 71 -7.46 -5.31 3.28
C PRO A 71 -7.57 -5.03 4.78
N MET A 72 -6.45 -5.04 5.50
CA MET A 72 -6.41 -4.70 6.92
C MET A 72 -6.82 -3.25 7.17
N LEU A 73 -6.45 -2.32 6.29
CA LEU A 73 -6.84 -0.90 6.38
C LEU A 73 -8.36 -0.74 6.26
N ILE A 74 -8.99 -1.47 5.33
CA ILE A 74 -10.45 -1.50 5.15
C ILE A 74 -11.12 -2.10 6.40
N ASP A 75 -10.64 -3.25 6.89
CA ASP A 75 -11.14 -3.89 8.11
C ASP A 75 -10.97 -3.00 9.35
N SER A 76 -9.95 -2.13 9.36
CA SER A 76 -9.70 -1.14 10.42
C SER A 76 -10.59 0.10 10.32
N GLY A 77 -11.54 0.15 9.39
CA GLY A 77 -12.54 1.21 9.28
C GLY A 77 -12.27 2.27 8.22
N TYR A 78 -11.38 2.02 7.25
CA TYR A 78 -11.25 2.91 6.10
C TYR A 78 -12.47 2.78 5.19
N ILE A 79 -13.27 3.85 5.11
CA ILE A 79 -14.51 3.92 4.33
C ILE A 79 -14.49 5.17 3.43
N HIS A 80 -14.08 5.04 2.18
CA HIS A 80 -14.16 6.14 1.22
C HIS A 80 -14.77 5.68 -0.11
N GLU A 81 -15.77 6.44 -0.57
CA GLU A 81 -16.57 6.16 -1.78
C GLU A 81 -15.85 6.55 -3.08
N LYS A 82 -14.80 7.39 -3.06
CA LYS A 82 -14.17 7.89 -4.27
C LYS A 82 -12.66 8.11 -4.08
N GLU A 83 -11.91 7.58 -5.04
CA GLU A 83 -10.52 7.93 -5.38
C GLU A 83 -9.42 7.31 -4.51
N ALA A 84 -9.27 5.98 -4.56
CA ALA A 84 -7.92 5.44 -4.69
C ALA A 84 -7.37 5.93 -6.05
N MET A 85 -6.42 6.86 -6.05
CA MET A 85 -5.80 7.36 -7.29
C MET A 85 -4.84 6.32 -7.86
N ASP A 86 -5.44 5.29 -8.45
CA ASP A 86 -4.79 4.10 -8.98
C ASP A 86 -3.77 4.45 -10.09
N ILE A 87 -2.49 4.53 -9.73
CA ILE A 87 -1.42 4.15 -10.64
C ILE A 87 -1.48 2.63 -10.90
N LEU A 88 -2.12 1.88 -9.99
CA LEU A 88 -2.40 0.45 -10.12
C LEU A 88 -3.13 0.10 -11.42
N ASP A 89 -4.11 0.90 -11.87
CA ASP A 89 -4.84 0.65 -13.12
C ASP A 89 -3.93 0.81 -14.36
N LYS A 90 -2.88 1.64 -14.29
CA LYS A 90 -1.87 1.73 -15.36
C LYS A 90 -0.95 0.51 -15.37
N GLU A 91 -0.49 0.05 -14.21
CA GLU A 91 0.36 -1.15 -14.09
C GLU A 91 -0.40 -2.45 -14.44
N LEU A 92 -1.65 -2.58 -13.99
CA LEU A 92 -2.52 -3.73 -14.32
C LEU A 92 -2.87 -3.79 -15.81
N LYS A 93 -2.93 -2.65 -16.51
CA LYS A 93 -3.10 -2.61 -17.99
C LYS A 93 -1.87 -3.15 -18.72
N HIS A 94 -0.66 -3.03 -18.16
CA HIS A 94 0.53 -3.66 -18.72
C HIS A 94 0.54 -5.18 -18.50
N LEU A 95 -0.01 -5.66 -17.38
CA LEU A 95 -0.13 -7.09 -17.07
C LEU A 95 -1.23 -7.82 -17.87
N HIS A 96 -2.19 -7.09 -18.45
CA HIS A 96 -3.24 -7.65 -19.32
C HIS A 96 -2.87 -7.65 -20.82
N GLN A 97 -1.60 -7.53 -21.21
CA GLN A 97 -1.24 -7.80 -22.60
C GLN A 97 -1.41 -9.30 -22.90
N PRO A 98 -2.30 -9.70 -23.82
CA PRO A 98 -2.41 -11.09 -24.22
C PRO A 98 -1.16 -11.48 -25.02
N ASN A 99 -0.48 -12.53 -24.54
CA ASN A 99 0.51 -13.36 -25.23
C ASN A 99 1.98 -12.91 -25.19
N VAL A 100 2.75 -13.51 -24.28
CA VAL A 100 4.07 -14.08 -24.65
C VAL A 100 3.96 -15.59 -24.55
N THR A 101 4.08 -16.20 -25.72
CA THR A 101 3.99 -17.63 -26.06
C THR A 101 4.83 -18.55 -25.19
N GLN A 102 4.28 -19.76 -24.99
CA GLN A 102 4.84 -20.94 -24.34
C GLN A 102 6.33 -21.18 -24.64
N ALA A 103 7.16 -21.24 -23.60
CA ALA A 103 8.40 -22.00 -23.63
C ALA A 103 8.09 -23.42 -23.13
N SER A 104 8.00 -24.34 -24.09
CA SER A 104 7.90 -25.78 -23.89
C SER A 104 9.10 -26.32 -23.12
N TYR A 105 8.86 -26.98 -21.99
CA TYR A 105 9.81 -27.94 -21.41
C TYR A 105 9.85 -29.19 -22.29
N LYS A 106 11.00 -29.46 -22.90
CA LYS A 106 11.49 -30.79 -23.28
C LYS A 106 12.90 -30.93 -22.73
#